data_AF-A0A3N5KQT7-F1
#
_entry.id   AF-A0A3N5KQT7-F1
#
_cell.length_a   1.000
_cell.length_b   1.000
_cell.length_c   1.000
_cell.angle_alpha   90.00
_cell.angle_beta   90.00
_cell.angle_gamma   90.00
#
_symmetry.space_group_name_H-M   'P 1'
#
loop_
_entity.id
_entity.type
_entity.pdbx_description
1 polymer ?
#
loop_
_entity_poly.entity_id
_entity_poly.type
_entity_poly.pdbx_seq_one_letter_code
_entity_poly.pdbx_strand_id
1 'polypeptide(L)'
;MRLGPVVADEHLPQLAPPGRHPDRAEATSSSPMVQCSKHVIPPAVKGRPHRPAGARSRSRTRRPASLSADLPAARNHLHPINGGDDRPPLASATVTSFVMAAVQAAPVFLDPAASTKKACQLIEDASARGADLVAFSETWLPGYPRWVNAPVAVALKRELGGRYLGASVSVPGLEIDEICSTARRCGVDVVMGVAEIEPISRGTTYCTLVFISADGEVLGKHRKLKPTYGERFAWGEGDGSGLLVHDRPYASISGLNCWEHNMVLPGYA
;
A
#
# COMPACT_ATOMS: atom_id res chain seq x y z
N MET A 1 -51.06 -6.75 10.87
CA MET A 1 -50.25 -6.60 12.10
C MET A 1 -49.91 -5.11 12.22
N ARG A 2 -50.64 -4.37 13.08
CA ARG A 2 -50.37 -2.95 13.35
C ARG A 2 -49.59 -2.87 14.66
N LEU A 3 -48.38 -2.32 14.63
CA LEU A 3 -47.60 -2.05 15.84
C LEU A 3 -48.05 -0.69 16.39
N GLY A 4 -48.44 -0.66 17.67
CA GLY A 4 -48.78 0.55 18.40
C GLY A 4 -47.53 1.38 18.75
N PRO A 5 -47.70 2.62 19.24
CA PRO A 5 -46.58 3.52 19.54
C PRO A 5 -45.80 3.04 20.78
N VAL A 6 -44.47 3.10 20.69
CA VAL A 6 -43.57 2.85 21.82
C VAL A 6 -43.55 4.11 22.69
N VAL A 7 -43.99 3.97 23.94
CA VAL A 7 -43.86 5.00 24.98
C VAL A 7 -42.39 5.03 25.42
N ALA A 8 -41.76 6.20 25.39
CA ALA A 8 -40.41 6.37 25.90
C ALA A 8 -40.44 6.32 27.44
N ASP A 9 -39.65 5.40 28.01
CA ASP A 9 -39.45 5.29 29.45
C ASP A 9 -38.51 6.42 29.91
N GLU A 10 -39.08 7.49 30.45
CA GLU A 10 -38.35 8.61 31.04
C GLU A 10 -37.83 8.23 32.43
N HIS A 11 -36.81 7.38 32.57
CA HIS A 11 -35.97 7.28 33.78
C HIS A 11 -34.62 6.62 33.44
N LEU A 12 -33.74 7.36 32.76
CA LEU A 12 -32.31 7.05 32.69
C LEU A 12 -31.54 8.03 33.60
N PRO A 13 -30.67 7.56 34.50
CA PRO A 13 -29.89 8.45 35.35
C PRO A 13 -28.97 9.32 34.49
N GLN A 14 -29.01 10.64 34.69
CA GLN A 14 -28.08 11.57 34.06
C GLN A 14 -26.65 11.22 34.50
N LEU A 15 -25.84 10.68 33.60
CA LEU A 15 -24.40 10.61 33.78
C LEU A 15 -23.85 12.04 33.74
N ALA A 16 -23.22 12.46 34.83
CA ALA A 16 -22.44 13.69 34.89
C ALA A 16 -21.34 13.68 33.81
N PRO A 17 -21.01 14.84 33.21
CA PRO A 17 -19.93 14.92 32.25
C PRO A 17 -18.61 14.50 32.92
N PRO A 18 -17.72 13.76 32.23
CA PRO A 18 -16.43 13.40 32.80
C PRO A 18 -15.64 14.66 33.13
N GLY A 19 -15.12 14.73 34.36
CA GLY A 19 -14.29 15.83 34.82
C GLY A 19 -13.07 16.02 33.91
N ARG A 20 -12.68 17.28 33.70
CA ARG A 20 -11.43 17.62 32.99
C ARG A 20 -10.26 16.94 33.69
N HIS A 21 -9.75 15.87 33.08
CA HIS A 21 -8.41 15.41 33.39
C HIS A 21 -7.42 16.53 33.02
N PRO A 22 -6.49 16.90 33.92
CA PRO A 22 -5.44 17.84 33.54
C PRO A 22 -4.62 17.24 32.40
N ASP A 23 -4.30 18.07 31.40
CA ASP A 23 -3.42 17.77 30.28
C ASP A 23 -2.10 17.17 30.78
N ARG A 24 -2.05 15.84 30.86
CA ARG A 24 -0.79 15.11 30.80
C ARG A 24 -0.58 14.76 29.34
N ALA A 25 0.18 15.60 28.65
CA ALA A 25 0.94 15.14 27.51
C ALA A 25 1.89 14.05 28.01
N GLU A 26 1.44 12.80 28.01
CA GLU A 26 2.34 11.64 28.05
C GLU A 26 3.13 11.69 26.74
N ALA A 27 4.27 12.39 26.78
CA ALA A 27 5.32 12.19 25.82
C ALA A 27 5.78 10.74 25.98
N THR A 28 5.20 9.83 25.22
CA THR A 28 5.75 8.50 25.01
C THR A 28 7.08 8.67 24.26
N SER A 29 8.13 8.91 25.03
CA SER A 29 9.52 8.89 24.59
C SER A 29 9.92 7.42 24.34
N SER A 30 9.30 6.79 23.34
CA SER A 30 9.89 5.62 22.70
C SER A 30 10.68 6.16 21.52
N SER A 31 12.01 6.07 21.58
CA SER A 31 12.85 6.37 20.43
C SER A 31 12.33 5.59 19.21
N PRO A 32 12.24 6.21 18.02
CA PRO A 32 11.82 5.50 16.82
C PRO A 32 12.74 4.28 16.62
N MET A 33 12.14 3.11 16.43
CA MET A 33 12.89 1.87 16.31
C MET A 33 12.96 1.49 14.84
N VAL A 34 14.18 1.50 14.29
CA VAL A 34 14.46 0.87 13.00
C VAL A 34 15.05 -0.49 13.30
N GLN A 35 14.29 -1.54 13.00
CA GLN A 35 14.74 -2.91 13.20
C GLN A 35 15.39 -3.41 11.92
N CYS A 36 16.72 -3.57 11.95
CA CYS A 36 17.48 -4.18 10.86
C CYS A 36 17.65 -5.68 11.13
N SER A 37 17.33 -6.50 10.12
CA SER A 37 17.56 -7.94 10.15
C SER A 37 18.29 -8.40 8.90
N LYS A 38 19.29 -9.28 9.09
CA LYS A 38 19.99 -9.92 7.98
C LYS A 38 19.18 -11.09 7.47
N HIS A 39 18.91 -11.10 6.16
CA HIS A 39 18.18 -12.14 5.47
C HIS A 39 19.08 -12.86 4.49
N VAL A 40 18.82 -14.15 4.30
CA VAL A 40 19.55 -15.02 3.40
C VAL A 40 18.53 -15.67 2.48
N ILE A 41 18.63 -15.41 1.18
CA ILE A 41 17.80 -16.09 0.19
C ILE A 41 18.58 -17.32 -0.29
N PRO A 42 18.13 -18.54 0.04
CA PRO A 42 18.74 -19.74 -0.50
C PRO A 42 18.60 -19.76 -2.03
N PRO A 43 19.57 -20.33 -2.76
CA PRO A 43 19.49 -20.40 -4.22
C PRO A 43 18.20 -21.10 -4.64
N ALA A 44 17.58 -20.60 -5.70
CA ALA A 44 16.38 -21.21 -6.26
C ALA A 44 16.64 -22.70 -6.53
N VAL A 45 15.92 -23.58 -5.83
CA VAL A 45 15.93 -25.01 -6.15
C VAL A 45 15.42 -25.10 -7.58
N LYS A 46 16.19 -25.73 -8.48
CA LYS A 46 15.76 -26.05 -9.85
C LYS A 46 14.60 -27.07 -9.80
N GLY A 47 13.43 -26.61 -9.39
CA GLY A 47 12.16 -27.32 -9.48
C GLY A 47 11.31 -26.64 -10.54
N ARG A 48 10.64 -27.44 -11.39
CA ARG A 48 9.63 -26.90 -12.33
C ARG A 48 8.62 -26.08 -11.50
N PRO A 49 8.22 -24.88 -11.94
CA PRO A 49 7.11 -24.19 -11.30
C PRO A 49 5.93 -25.17 -11.25
N HIS A 50 5.43 -25.41 -10.04
CA HIS A 50 4.30 -26.31 -9.84
C HIS A 50 3.08 -25.58 -10.42
N ARG A 51 2.84 -25.75 -11.73
CA ARG A 51 1.58 -25.33 -12.33
C ARG A 51 0.48 -26.07 -11.58
N PRO A 52 -0.47 -25.37 -10.92
CA PRO A 52 -1.61 -26.05 -10.34
C PRO A 52 -2.32 -26.82 -11.46
N ALA A 53 -2.60 -28.09 -11.23
CA ALA A 53 -3.32 -28.95 -12.16
C ALA A 53 -4.73 -28.40 -12.35
N GLY A 54 -4.90 -27.50 -13.32
CA GLY A 54 -6.15 -26.77 -13.54
C GLY A 54 -6.02 -25.52 -14.39
N ALA A 55 -4.84 -24.89 -14.44
CA ALA A 55 -4.55 -23.76 -15.32
C ALA A 55 -4.31 -24.21 -16.78
N ARG A 56 -5.29 -24.89 -17.37
CA ARG A 56 -5.38 -25.00 -18.83
C ARG A 56 -6.27 -23.85 -19.30
N SER A 57 -5.65 -22.76 -19.74
CA SER A 57 -6.27 -21.85 -20.70
C SER A 57 -6.56 -22.66 -21.97
N ARG A 58 -7.73 -23.31 -22.03
CA ARG A 58 -8.30 -23.70 -23.32
C ARG A 58 -8.92 -22.45 -23.90
N SER A 59 -8.35 -21.95 -24.99
CA SER A 59 -8.96 -20.93 -25.83
C SER A 59 -10.36 -21.40 -26.24
N ARG A 60 -11.38 -20.92 -25.54
CA ARG A 60 -12.78 -21.15 -25.89
C ARG A 60 -13.14 -20.18 -27.02
N THR A 61 -12.67 -20.45 -28.24
CA THR A 61 -13.26 -19.86 -29.44
C THR A 61 -14.60 -20.52 -29.69
N ARG A 62 -15.63 -20.07 -28.97
CA ARG A 62 -17.02 -20.29 -29.33
C ARG A 62 -17.49 -19.03 -30.06
N ARG A 63 -17.53 -19.08 -31.39
CA ARG A 63 -18.29 -18.11 -32.21
C ARG A 63 -19.77 -18.24 -31.83
N PRO A 64 -20.47 -17.18 -31.38
CA PRO A 64 -21.90 -17.10 -31.58
C PRO A 64 -22.17 -16.63 -33.00
N ALA A 65 -23.17 -17.23 -33.64
CA ALA A 65 -23.69 -16.80 -34.92
C ALA A 65 -24.36 -15.41 -34.79
N SER A 66 -24.05 -14.55 -35.76
CA SER A 66 -24.80 -13.39 -36.28
C SER A 66 -25.91 -12.79 -35.42
N LEU A 67 -25.75 -11.51 -35.07
CA LEU A 67 -26.75 -10.45 -35.26
C LEU A 67 -26.00 -9.11 -35.35
N SER A 68 -26.30 -8.34 -36.40
CA SER A 68 -25.57 -7.15 -36.85
C SER A 68 -25.89 -5.90 -36.04
N ALA A 69 -24.88 -5.10 -35.73
CA ALA A 69 -24.96 -3.65 -35.67
C ALA A 69 -23.54 -3.08 -35.83
N ASP A 70 -23.32 -2.32 -36.90
CA ASP A 70 -22.05 -1.70 -37.25
C ASP A 70 -21.61 -0.66 -36.21
N LEU A 71 -20.36 -0.77 -35.74
CA LEU A 71 -19.63 0.30 -35.05
C LEU A 71 -18.21 0.38 -35.64
N PRO A 72 -17.67 1.58 -35.91
CA PRO A 72 -16.43 1.75 -36.66
C PRO A 72 -15.20 1.35 -35.83
N ALA A 73 -14.25 0.70 -36.52
CA ALA A 73 -13.04 0.11 -35.98
C ALA A 73 -12.08 1.13 -35.36
N ALA A 74 -11.98 1.15 -34.03
CA ALA A 74 -10.80 1.64 -33.33
C ALA A 74 -9.75 0.53 -33.32
N ARG A 75 -8.65 0.74 -34.05
CA ARG A 75 -7.47 -0.15 -34.07
C ARG A 75 -6.77 -0.12 -32.71
N ASN A 76 -7.17 -1.00 -31.80
CA ASN A 76 -6.34 -1.35 -30.65
C ASN A 76 -5.30 -2.37 -31.10
N HIS A 77 -4.05 -1.93 -31.18
CA HIS A 77 -2.89 -2.81 -31.28
C HIS A 77 -2.78 -3.61 -29.98
N LEU A 78 -3.42 -4.78 -29.95
CA LEU A 78 -3.17 -5.80 -28.93
C LEU A 78 -1.77 -6.36 -29.16
N HIS A 79 -0.83 -6.03 -28.26
CA HIS A 79 0.42 -6.76 -28.18
C HIS A 79 0.11 -8.23 -27.82
N PRO A 80 0.65 -9.21 -28.55
CA PRO A 80 0.50 -10.61 -28.18
C PRO A 80 1.21 -10.85 -26.84
N ILE A 81 0.44 -11.34 -25.86
CA ILE A 81 0.97 -11.97 -24.65
C ILE A 81 1.69 -13.27 -25.05
N ASN A 82 2.95 -13.15 -25.42
CA ASN A 82 3.84 -14.30 -25.52
C ASN A 82 4.02 -14.87 -24.11
N GLY A 83 3.48 -16.07 -23.88
CA GLY A 83 3.68 -16.85 -22.65
C GLY A 83 5.07 -17.48 -22.54
N GLY A 84 6.10 -16.75 -22.99
CA GLY A 84 7.50 -17.04 -22.74
C GLY A 84 7.89 -16.36 -21.44
N ASP A 85 8.38 -17.14 -20.48
CA ASP A 85 9.07 -16.59 -19.33
C ASP A 85 10.44 -16.07 -19.81
N ASP A 86 10.45 -14.90 -20.45
CA ASP A 86 11.66 -14.21 -20.92
C ASP A 86 12.41 -13.53 -19.76
N ARG A 87 12.10 -13.88 -18.50
CA ARG A 87 12.85 -13.39 -17.35
C ARG A 87 14.29 -13.89 -17.46
N PRO A 88 15.30 -13.00 -17.43
CA PRO A 88 16.67 -13.45 -17.27
C PRO A 88 16.75 -14.29 -15.99
N PRO A 89 17.39 -15.47 -16.02
CA PRO A 89 17.54 -16.28 -14.82
C PRO A 89 18.24 -15.43 -13.75
N LEU A 90 17.70 -15.44 -12.52
CA LEU A 90 18.40 -14.92 -11.35
C LEU A 90 19.84 -15.42 -11.41
N ALA A 91 20.80 -14.48 -11.40
CA ALA A 91 22.21 -14.78 -11.61
C ALA A 91 22.66 -15.93 -10.70
N SER A 92 23.35 -16.90 -11.30
CA SER A 92 24.04 -18.06 -10.73
C SER A 92 24.05 -18.19 -9.19
N ALA A 93 23.43 -19.27 -8.70
CA ALA A 93 23.72 -20.11 -7.52
C ALA A 93 24.66 -19.58 -6.42
N THR A 94 24.53 -18.33 -6.02
CA THR A 94 25.26 -17.73 -4.91
C THR A 94 24.22 -17.34 -3.87
N VAL A 95 24.48 -17.70 -2.62
CA VAL A 95 23.63 -17.28 -1.51
C VAL A 95 23.75 -15.77 -1.39
N THR A 96 22.75 -15.04 -1.85
CA THR A 96 22.73 -13.58 -1.70
C THR A 96 22.16 -13.25 -0.33
N SER A 97 22.99 -12.66 0.53
CA SER A 97 22.53 -12.08 1.77
C SER A 97 22.22 -10.61 1.56
N PHE A 98 21.14 -10.13 2.17
CA PHE A 98 20.79 -8.73 2.20
C PHE A 98 20.30 -8.35 3.59
N VAL A 99 20.30 -7.06 3.91
CA VAL A 99 19.78 -6.53 5.17
C VAL A 99 18.51 -5.75 4.89
N MET A 100 17.43 -6.14 5.55
CA MET A 100 16.17 -5.41 5.51
C MET A 100 16.00 -4.62 6.78
N ALA A 101 15.55 -3.37 6.66
CA ALA A 101 15.11 -2.53 7.76
C ALA A 101 13.59 -2.38 7.71
N ALA A 102 12.91 -2.88 8.73
CA ALA A 102 11.50 -2.57 8.97
C ALA A 102 11.40 -1.37 9.91
N VAL A 103 10.76 -0.29 9.45
CA VAL A 103 10.62 0.94 10.21
C VAL A 103 9.41 0.85 11.13
N GLN A 104 9.64 0.85 12.44
CA GLN A 104 8.59 0.94 13.46
C GLN A 104 8.62 2.33 14.12
N ALA A 105 7.88 3.25 13.50
CA ALA A 105 7.71 4.61 14.00
C ALA A 105 6.34 5.16 13.58
N ALA A 106 5.89 6.23 14.25
CA ALA A 106 4.73 6.98 13.80
C ALA A 106 5.16 8.11 12.82
N PRO A 107 4.39 8.38 11.75
CA PRO A 107 4.58 9.59 10.96
C PRO A 107 4.13 10.84 11.74
N VAL A 108 4.40 12.03 11.19
CA VAL A 108 3.80 13.27 11.68
C VAL A 108 2.39 13.35 11.09
N PHE A 109 1.40 12.95 11.87
CA PHE A 109 0.04 12.70 11.39
C PHE A 109 -0.55 13.92 10.65
N LEU A 110 -1.06 13.70 9.44
CA LEU A 110 -1.63 14.73 8.55
C LEU A 110 -0.64 15.82 8.08
N ASP A 111 0.66 15.62 8.29
CA ASP A 111 1.72 16.48 7.76
C ASP A 111 2.64 15.65 6.86
N PRO A 112 2.35 15.56 5.55
CA PRO A 112 3.14 14.78 4.62
C PRO A 112 4.57 15.30 4.50
N ALA A 113 4.79 16.62 4.53
CA ALA A 113 6.12 17.21 4.42
C ALA A 113 7.00 16.86 5.63
N ALA A 114 6.49 17.01 6.85
CA ALA A 114 7.22 16.64 8.05
C ALA A 114 7.43 15.10 8.15
N SER A 115 6.45 14.31 7.70
CA SER A 115 6.55 12.85 7.64
C SER A 115 7.59 12.38 6.62
N THR A 116 7.73 13.07 5.49
CA THR A 116 8.76 12.84 4.47
C THR A 116 10.14 13.14 5.02
N LYS A 117 10.32 14.29 5.70
CA LYS A 117 11.59 14.62 6.36
C LYS A 117 11.99 13.54 7.36
N LYS A 118 11.04 13.08 8.17
CA LYS A 118 11.27 11.99 9.14
C LYS A 118 11.60 10.67 8.44
N ALA A 119 10.93 10.33 7.33
CA ALA A 119 11.24 9.15 6.55
C ALA A 119 12.67 9.19 6.01
N CYS A 120 13.11 10.32 5.48
CA CYS A 120 14.47 10.49 4.95
C CYS A 120 15.53 10.25 6.03
N GLN A 121 15.34 10.79 7.24
CA GLN A 121 16.23 10.54 8.38
C GLN A 121 16.30 9.05 8.75
N LEU A 122 15.14 8.37 8.76
CA LEU A 122 15.09 6.94 9.07
C LEU A 122 15.73 6.06 7.99
N ILE A 123 15.63 6.48 6.72
CA ILE A 123 16.32 5.85 5.58
C ILE A 123 17.83 6.00 5.74
N GLU A 124 18.31 7.21 6.05
CA GLU A 124 19.73 7.48 6.30
C GLU A 124 20.27 6.63 7.46
N ASP A 125 19.54 6.57 8.59
CA ASP A 125 19.95 5.77 9.73
C ASP A 125 19.96 4.27 9.39
N ALA A 126 18.99 3.78 8.59
CA ALA A 126 18.93 2.39 8.15
C ALA A 126 20.11 2.05 7.23
N SER A 127 20.41 2.91 6.27
CA SER A 127 21.54 2.79 5.35
C SER A 127 22.88 2.79 6.11
N ALA A 128 23.04 3.65 7.13
CA ALA A 128 24.22 3.66 8.00
C ALA A 128 24.41 2.34 8.79
N ARG A 129 23.35 1.55 8.97
CA ARG A 129 23.38 0.20 9.56
C ARG A 129 23.51 -0.92 8.53
N GLY A 130 23.74 -0.57 7.26
CA GLY A 130 23.96 -1.49 6.15
C GLY A 130 22.70 -2.10 5.56
N ALA A 131 21.55 -1.45 5.67
CA ALA A 131 20.31 -1.91 5.03
C ALA A 131 20.40 -1.79 3.49
N ASP A 132 19.98 -2.83 2.78
CA ASP A 132 19.76 -2.82 1.33
C ASP A 132 18.32 -2.41 0.96
N LEU A 133 17.37 -2.73 1.86
CA LEU A 133 15.94 -2.45 1.72
C LEU A 133 15.38 -1.80 2.98
N VAL A 134 14.63 -0.70 2.83
CA VAL A 134 13.91 -0.05 3.93
C VAL A 134 12.41 -0.07 3.66
N ALA A 135 11.64 -0.71 4.54
CA ALA A 135 10.18 -0.81 4.41
C ALA A 135 9.47 0.01 5.51
N PHE A 136 8.53 0.85 5.08
CA PHE A 136 7.68 1.66 5.94
C PHE A 136 6.29 1.04 6.13
N SER A 137 5.58 1.50 7.16
CA SER A 137 4.23 1.05 7.46
C SER A 137 3.19 1.44 6.39
N GLU A 138 2.06 0.73 6.39
CA GLU A 138 0.87 1.07 5.58
C GLU A 138 0.49 2.54 5.77
N THR A 139 0.36 3.28 4.66
CA THR A 139 0.01 4.71 4.64
C THR A 139 0.85 5.59 5.58
N TRP A 140 2.18 5.42 5.60
CA TRP A 140 3.11 6.33 6.30
C TRP A 140 2.88 7.80 5.92
N LEU A 141 2.69 8.12 4.63
CA LEU A 141 2.31 9.46 4.19
C LEU A 141 0.79 9.56 3.96
N PRO A 142 0.04 10.41 4.68
CA PRO A 142 0.42 11.24 5.83
C PRO A 142 0.14 10.54 7.20
N GLY A 143 -0.11 9.23 7.19
CA GLY A 143 -0.45 8.43 8.37
C GLY A 143 -1.80 7.76 8.24
N TYR A 144 -1.97 6.58 8.84
CA TYR A 144 -3.21 5.81 8.73
C TYR A 144 -4.43 6.58 9.28
N PRO A 145 -5.57 6.60 8.56
CA PRO A 145 -6.76 7.37 8.94
C PRO A 145 -7.54 6.66 10.06
N ARG A 146 -6.99 6.62 11.28
CA ARG A 146 -7.57 5.93 12.47
C ARG A 146 -9.04 6.27 12.72
N TRP A 147 -9.48 7.47 12.32
CA TRP A 147 -10.86 7.94 12.47
C TRP A 147 -11.90 7.10 11.69
N VAL A 148 -11.49 6.32 10.69
CA VAL A 148 -12.42 5.47 9.91
C VAL A 148 -13.14 4.45 10.79
N ASN A 149 -12.45 3.93 11.81
CA ASN A 149 -12.97 2.95 12.77
C ASN A 149 -13.41 3.58 14.10
N ALA A 150 -13.29 4.90 14.25
CA ALA A 150 -13.71 5.58 15.47
C ALA A 150 -15.25 5.59 15.59
N PRO A 151 -15.81 5.47 16.81
CA PRO A 151 -17.25 5.52 17.07
C PRO A 151 -17.74 6.97 17.08
N VAL A 152 -17.54 7.69 15.97
CA VAL A 152 -17.92 9.09 15.80
C VAL A 152 -18.96 9.26 14.69
N ALA A 153 -19.69 10.38 14.73
CA ALA A 153 -20.72 10.69 13.75
C ALA A 153 -20.18 10.71 12.31
N VAL A 154 -20.99 10.24 11.36
CA VAL A 154 -20.64 10.18 9.94
C VAL A 154 -20.28 11.57 9.39
N ALA A 155 -20.95 12.63 9.86
CA ALA A 155 -20.62 14.00 9.48
C ALA A 155 -19.16 14.37 9.81
N LEU A 156 -18.70 14.03 11.01
CA LEU A 156 -17.30 14.26 11.42
C LEU A 156 -16.33 13.39 10.59
N LYS A 157 -16.70 12.13 10.27
CA LYS A 157 -15.88 11.30 9.38
C LYS A 157 -15.71 11.94 8.00
N ARG A 158 -16.75 12.57 7.45
CA ARG A 158 -16.66 13.28 6.15
C ARG A 158 -15.76 14.51 6.24
N GLU A 159 -15.84 15.28 7.32
CA GLU A 159 -14.95 16.43 7.54
C GLU A 159 -13.48 15.99 7.63
N LEU A 160 -13.20 14.96 8.44
CA LEU A 160 -11.86 14.37 8.56
C LEU A 160 -11.37 13.78 7.24
N GLY A 161 -12.27 13.19 6.45
CA GLY A 161 -11.99 12.73 5.09
C GLY A 161 -11.53 13.88 4.17
N GLY A 162 -12.14 15.06 4.26
CA GLY A 162 -11.69 16.24 3.51
C GLY A 162 -10.29 16.70 3.91
N ARG A 163 -9.97 16.71 5.22
CA ARG A 163 -8.61 17.02 5.70
C ARG A 163 -7.59 15.98 5.24
N TYR A 164 -7.97 14.70 5.30
CA TYR A 164 -7.14 13.59 4.85
C TYR A 164 -6.83 13.68 3.35
N LEU A 165 -7.85 13.96 2.53
CA LEU A 165 -7.72 14.19 1.09
C LEU A 165 -6.73 15.33 0.77
N GLY A 166 -6.77 16.41 1.56
CA GLY A 166 -5.83 17.53 1.42
C GLY A 166 -4.39 17.20 1.83
N ALA A 167 -4.18 16.17 2.66
CA ALA A 167 -2.87 15.69 3.09
C ALA A 167 -2.36 14.48 2.29
N SER A 168 -3.19 13.92 1.39
CA SER A 168 -2.80 12.84 0.47
C SER A 168 -1.77 13.31 -0.54
N VAL A 169 -0.84 12.42 -0.91
CA VAL A 169 0.32 12.73 -1.74
C VAL A 169 0.14 12.25 -3.17
N SER A 170 0.75 12.94 -4.13
CA SER A 170 0.79 12.49 -5.52
C SER A 170 1.91 11.46 -5.73
N VAL A 171 1.71 10.51 -6.64
CA VAL A 171 2.73 9.53 -7.04
C VAL A 171 2.83 9.49 -8.58
N PRO A 172 3.86 10.12 -9.19
CA PRO A 172 4.97 10.86 -8.57
C PRO A 172 4.53 12.23 -7.99
N GLY A 173 5.39 12.85 -7.17
CA GLY A 173 5.12 14.12 -6.50
C GLY A 173 6.21 14.50 -5.50
N LEU A 174 6.17 15.73 -4.97
CA LEU A 174 7.24 16.33 -4.16
C LEU A 174 7.75 15.43 -3.03
N GLU A 175 6.84 14.80 -2.29
CA GLU A 175 7.21 13.91 -1.19
C GLU A 175 7.91 12.63 -1.69
N ILE A 176 7.43 12.06 -2.79
CA ILE A 176 8.03 10.87 -3.40
C ILE A 176 9.39 11.22 -4.00
N ASP A 177 9.52 12.37 -4.65
CA ASP A 177 10.76 12.81 -5.29
C ASP A 177 11.87 13.00 -4.25
N GLU A 178 11.54 13.52 -3.05
CA GLU A 178 12.49 13.65 -1.94
C GLU A 178 12.93 12.28 -1.38
N ILE A 179 12.00 11.33 -1.29
CA ILE A 179 12.31 9.94 -0.89
C ILE A 179 13.19 9.27 -1.94
N CYS A 180 12.89 9.45 -3.23
CA CYS A 180 13.70 8.96 -4.35
C CYS A 180 15.13 9.52 -4.29
N SER A 181 15.27 10.83 -4.09
CA SER A 181 16.58 11.48 -3.92
C SER A 181 17.36 10.89 -2.73
N THR A 182 16.68 10.67 -1.60
CA THR A 182 17.31 10.07 -0.41
C THR A 182 17.69 8.61 -0.64
N ALA A 183 16.82 7.81 -1.26
CA ALA A 183 17.10 6.42 -1.64
C ALA A 183 18.36 6.33 -2.51
N ARG A 184 18.48 7.20 -3.52
CA ARG A 184 19.66 7.30 -4.39
C ARG A 184 20.93 7.64 -3.64
N ARG A 185 20.87 8.65 -2.77
CA ARG A 185 22.04 9.08 -1.98
C ARG A 185 22.51 8.01 -1.00
N CYS A 186 21.57 7.25 -0.44
CA CYS A 186 21.86 6.18 0.51
C CYS A 186 22.15 4.82 -0.17
N GLY A 187 21.87 4.68 -1.46
CA GLY A 187 22.03 3.43 -2.20
C GLY A 187 21.13 2.31 -1.69
N VAL A 188 19.89 2.62 -1.29
CA VAL A 188 18.95 1.64 -0.70
C VAL A 188 17.62 1.61 -1.45
N ASP A 189 17.05 0.42 -1.63
CA ASP A 189 15.68 0.30 -2.13
C ASP A 189 14.70 0.66 -0.98
N VAL A 190 13.56 1.29 -1.31
CA VAL A 190 12.56 1.74 -0.34
C VAL A 190 11.16 1.25 -0.74
N VAL A 191 10.40 0.73 0.24
CA VAL A 191 8.96 0.46 0.10
C VAL A 191 8.20 1.42 1.00
N MET A 192 7.43 2.31 0.38
CA MET A 192 6.71 3.38 1.07
C MET A 192 5.20 3.19 0.97
N GLY A 193 4.52 3.17 2.12
CA GLY A 193 3.06 3.22 2.17
C GLY A 193 2.57 4.66 2.09
N VAL A 194 1.63 4.96 1.20
CA VAL A 194 1.08 6.30 1.01
C VAL A 194 -0.43 6.30 0.82
N ALA A 195 -1.04 7.42 1.23
CA ALA A 195 -2.36 7.84 0.83
C ALA A 195 -2.23 8.59 -0.50
N GLU A 196 -2.41 7.88 -1.61
CA GLU A 196 -2.22 8.43 -2.95
C GLU A 196 -3.45 9.21 -3.40
N ILE A 197 -3.28 10.46 -3.80
CA ILE A 197 -4.35 11.25 -4.42
C ILE A 197 -4.50 10.90 -5.91
N GLU A 198 -5.74 10.72 -6.37
CA GLU A 198 -6.03 10.56 -7.80
C GLU A 198 -5.71 11.85 -8.58
N PRO A 199 -4.91 11.81 -9.64
CA PRO A 199 -4.37 13.03 -10.27
C PRO A 199 -5.40 13.87 -11.03
N ILE A 200 -6.47 13.27 -11.58
CA ILE A 200 -7.40 13.96 -12.46
C ILE A 200 -8.48 14.70 -11.67
N SER A 201 -9.30 13.95 -10.94
CA SER A 201 -10.40 14.48 -10.13
C SER A 201 -9.91 15.07 -8.81
N ARG A 202 -8.80 14.57 -8.28
CA ARG A 202 -8.31 14.86 -6.91
C ARG A 202 -9.39 14.64 -5.84
N GLY A 203 -10.39 13.81 -6.15
CA GLY A 203 -11.54 13.53 -5.28
C GLY A 203 -11.45 12.17 -4.57
N THR A 204 -10.48 11.34 -4.95
CA THR A 204 -10.31 9.99 -4.40
C THR A 204 -8.90 9.82 -3.87
N THR A 205 -8.78 9.20 -2.70
CA THR A 205 -7.51 8.72 -2.16
C THR A 205 -7.45 7.20 -2.23
N TYR A 206 -6.25 6.64 -2.41
CA TYR A 206 -6.00 5.20 -2.40
C TYR A 206 -4.96 4.85 -1.32
N CYS A 207 -5.07 3.66 -0.72
CA CYS A 207 -3.97 3.08 0.05
C CYS A 207 -3.01 2.42 -0.94
N THR A 208 -1.80 2.94 -1.04
CA THR A 208 -0.84 2.59 -2.09
C THR A 208 0.52 2.22 -1.49
N LEU A 209 1.11 1.12 -1.96
CA LEU A 209 2.54 0.85 -1.81
C LEU A 209 3.29 1.44 -3.01
N VAL A 210 4.40 2.11 -2.77
CA VAL A 210 5.32 2.63 -3.79
C VAL A 210 6.67 1.96 -3.60
N PHE A 211 7.20 1.37 -4.67
CA PHE A 211 8.49 0.71 -4.70
C PHE A 211 9.50 1.64 -5.36
N ILE A 212 10.57 1.98 -4.66
CA ILE A 212 11.59 2.95 -5.08
C ILE A 212 12.94 2.23 -5.07
N SER A 213 13.71 2.38 -6.14
CA SER A 213 15.02 1.76 -6.27
C SER A 213 16.12 2.55 -5.57
N ALA A 214 17.24 1.87 -5.29
CA ALA A 214 18.51 2.45 -4.86
C ALA A 214 19.12 3.42 -5.88
N ASP A 215 18.62 3.45 -7.12
CA ASP A 215 19.00 4.45 -8.13
C ASP A 215 18.16 5.74 -8.02
N GLY A 216 17.12 5.73 -7.18
CA GLY A 216 16.16 6.83 -7.00
C GLY A 216 14.98 6.79 -7.97
N GLU A 217 14.67 5.64 -8.56
CA GLU A 217 13.59 5.51 -9.54
C GLU A 217 12.37 4.80 -8.94
N VAL A 218 11.16 5.27 -9.28
CA VAL A 218 9.94 4.55 -8.91
C VAL A 218 9.80 3.32 -9.80
N LEU A 219 9.96 2.13 -9.21
CA LEU A 219 9.84 0.84 -9.88
C LEU A 219 8.38 0.48 -10.22
N GLY A 220 7.45 0.92 -9.38
CA GLY A 220 6.03 0.63 -9.53
C GLY A 220 5.23 0.98 -8.26
N LYS A 221 3.92 0.75 -8.34
CA LYS A 221 3.02 0.94 -7.20
C LYS A 221 1.88 -0.09 -7.19
N HIS A 222 1.41 -0.42 -6.00
CA HIS A 222 0.26 -1.30 -5.76
C HIS A 222 -0.81 -0.59 -4.94
N ARG A 223 -2.00 -0.38 -5.52
CA ARG A 223 -3.17 0.14 -4.79
C ARG A 223 -3.92 -1.02 -4.15
N LYS A 224 -4.22 -0.92 -2.85
CA LYS A 224 -4.98 -1.91 -2.08
C LYS A 224 -6.27 -2.27 -2.82
N LEU A 225 -6.43 -3.56 -3.14
CA LEU A 225 -7.55 -4.07 -3.93
C LEU A 225 -8.89 -3.77 -3.28
N LYS A 226 -9.00 -4.01 -1.97
CA LYS A 226 -10.23 -3.81 -1.20
C LYS A 226 -9.93 -3.16 0.15
N PRO A 227 -10.31 -1.88 0.35
CA PRO A 227 -10.32 -1.26 1.67
C PRO A 227 -11.17 -2.07 2.65
N THR A 228 -10.62 -2.35 3.82
CA THR A 228 -11.22 -3.23 4.82
C THR A 228 -12.10 -2.45 5.79
N TYR A 229 -13.29 -2.99 6.06
CA TYR A 229 -14.25 -2.42 7.01
C TYR A 229 -14.47 -0.90 6.82
N GLY A 230 -14.13 -0.08 7.82
CA GLY A 230 -14.29 1.37 7.81
C GLY A 230 -13.37 2.10 6.82
N GLU A 231 -12.30 1.48 6.32
CA GLU A 231 -11.39 2.10 5.36
C GLU A 231 -12.10 2.56 4.08
N ARG A 232 -13.27 1.98 3.76
CA ARG A 232 -14.15 2.41 2.66
C ARG A 232 -14.68 3.85 2.80
N PHE A 233 -14.56 4.45 3.98
CA PHE A 233 -14.83 5.88 4.19
C PHE A 233 -13.68 6.79 3.71
N ALA A 234 -12.47 6.26 3.56
CA ALA A 234 -11.27 7.03 3.23
C ALA A 234 -10.70 6.69 1.85
N TRP A 235 -10.79 5.43 1.42
CA TRP A 235 -10.06 4.94 0.24
C TRP A 235 -10.94 4.35 -0.84
N GLY A 236 -10.55 4.59 -2.09
CA GLY A 236 -11.03 3.85 -3.25
C GLY A 236 -10.39 2.46 -3.37
N GLU A 237 -10.93 1.65 -4.28
CA GLU A 237 -10.42 0.32 -4.60
C GLU A 237 -9.32 0.40 -5.68
N GLY A 238 -8.24 -0.34 -5.47
CA GLY A 238 -7.26 -0.64 -6.51
C GLY A 238 -7.71 -1.77 -7.44
N ASP A 239 -6.88 -2.06 -8.44
CA ASP A 239 -7.03 -3.22 -9.31
C ASP A 239 -5.79 -4.12 -9.28
N GLY A 240 -5.83 -5.23 -10.03
CA GLY A 240 -4.73 -6.20 -10.06
C GLY A 240 -3.51 -5.77 -10.87
N SER A 241 -3.54 -4.61 -11.54
CA SER A 241 -2.42 -4.20 -12.42
C SER A 241 -1.14 -3.85 -11.65
N GLY A 242 -1.29 -3.47 -10.37
CA GLY A 242 -0.18 -3.15 -9.47
C GLY A 242 0.42 -4.35 -8.74
N LEU A 243 -0.12 -5.56 -8.90
CA LEU A 243 0.41 -6.79 -8.33
C LEU A 243 1.63 -7.24 -9.14
N LEU A 244 2.73 -6.51 -8.99
CA LEU A 244 3.98 -6.72 -9.72
C LEU A 244 5.08 -7.21 -8.78
N VAL A 245 6.03 -7.93 -9.37
CA VAL A 245 7.28 -8.33 -8.74
C VAL A 245 8.41 -7.51 -9.35
N HIS A 246 9.24 -6.93 -8.50
CA HIS A 246 10.38 -6.09 -8.87
C HIS A 246 11.68 -6.84 -8.58
N ASP A 247 12.41 -7.23 -9.62
CA ASP A 247 13.69 -7.92 -9.48
C ASP A 247 14.82 -6.94 -9.13
N ARG A 248 15.54 -7.24 -8.05
CA ARG A 248 16.72 -6.51 -7.56
C ARG A 248 17.94 -7.44 -7.52
N PRO A 249 19.17 -6.90 -7.49
CA PRO A 249 20.38 -7.73 -7.46
C PRO A 249 20.44 -8.74 -6.31
N TYR A 250 19.71 -8.47 -5.22
CA TYR A 250 19.70 -9.30 -4.02
C TYR A 250 18.42 -10.12 -3.79
N ALA A 251 17.29 -9.74 -4.38
CA ALA A 251 15.99 -10.38 -4.16
C ALA A 251 14.96 -9.96 -5.21
N SER A 252 13.87 -10.73 -5.33
CA SER A 252 12.63 -10.26 -5.96
C SER A 252 11.71 -9.67 -4.88
N ILE A 253 11.15 -8.48 -5.12
CA ILE A 253 10.36 -7.72 -4.14
C ILE A 253 8.94 -7.52 -4.66
N SER A 254 7.95 -7.82 -3.82
CA SER A 254 6.55 -7.45 -4.01
C SER A 254 5.92 -7.11 -2.66
N GLY A 255 4.67 -6.65 -2.64
CA GLY A 255 4.01 -6.28 -1.39
C GLY A 255 2.50 -6.20 -1.50
N LEU A 256 1.84 -6.45 -0.36
CA LEU A 256 0.40 -6.37 -0.18
C LEU A 256 0.08 -5.50 1.05
N ASN A 257 -1.10 -4.89 1.08
CA ASN A 257 -1.55 -4.08 2.21
C ASN A 257 -2.47 -4.88 3.14
N CYS A 258 -2.05 -5.04 4.40
CA CYS A 258 -2.91 -5.51 5.50
C CYS A 258 -3.70 -6.79 5.14
N TRP A 259 -5.03 -6.73 5.15
CA TRP A 259 -5.94 -7.86 4.89
C TRP A 259 -5.86 -8.44 3.48
N GLU A 260 -5.16 -7.82 2.53
CA GLU A 260 -4.89 -8.43 1.23
C GLU A 260 -4.16 -9.78 1.36
N HIS A 261 -3.31 -9.94 2.39
CA HIS A 261 -2.63 -11.20 2.69
C HIS A 261 -3.59 -12.37 3.04
N ASN A 262 -4.85 -12.08 3.36
CA ASN A 262 -5.87 -13.09 3.64
C ASN A 262 -6.76 -13.39 2.43
N MET A 263 -6.57 -12.68 1.32
CA MET A 263 -7.24 -12.99 0.06
C MET A 263 -6.44 -14.08 -0.67
N VAL A 264 -7.14 -15.08 -1.23
CA VAL A 264 -6.47 -16.21 -1.88
C VAL A 264 -5.70 -15.77 -3.12
N LEU A 265 -6.31 -14.98 -4.00
CA LEU A 265 -5.77 -14.69 -5.34
C LEU A 265 -4.48 -13.84 -5.36
N PRO A 266 -4.35 -12.74 -4.58
CA PRO A 266 -3.15 -11.89 -4.64
C PRO A 266 -1.86 -12.61 -4.24
N GLY A 267 -1.95 -13.67 -3.43
CA GLY A 267 -0.79 -14.50 -3.07
C GLY A 267 -0.26 -15.39 -4.20
N TYR A 268 -0.94 -15.46 -5.34
CA TYR A 268 -0.52 -16.22 -6.53
C TYR A 268 -0.25 -15.34 -7.75
N ALA A 269 -0.29 -14.01 -7.59
CA ALA A 269 0.00 -13.05 -8.65
C ALA A 269 1.50 -13.01 -8.97
#